data_AF-A0A7S4SZT1-F1
#
_entry.id   AF-A0A7S4SZT1-F1
#
_cell.length_a   1.000
_cell.length_b   1.000
_cell.length_c   1.000
_cell.angle_alpha   90.00
_cell.angle_beta   90.00
_cell.angle_gamma   90.00
#
_symmetry.space_group_name_H-M   'P 1'
#
loop_
_entity.id
_entity.type
_entity.pdbx_description
1 polymer ?
#
loop_
_entity_poly.entity_id
_entity_poly.type
_entity_poly.pdbx_seq_one_letter_code
_entity_poly.pdbx_strand_id
1 'polypeptide(L)'
;NNDGDDNEDDDDSGPIYKPDHICLTNGAVGAIYNTLSIQIENKNDIVVAPLPSYGLYASDTSLLNGTFIPLKCGTAYNGFALSPKDIQRAFDTHGANLRVLILCYPNNPTGTCLSQQDAQGIVDE
;
A
#
# COMPACT_ATOMS: atom_id res chain seq x y z
N ASN A 1 -29.03 -43.00 -5.01
CA ASN A 1 -29.93 -42.03 -5.67
C ASN A 1 -30.35 -41.00 -4.62
N ASN A 2 -29.69 -39.87 -4.47
CA ASN A 2 -29.08 -39.02 -5.48
C ASN A 2 -27.82 -38.38 -4.87
N ASP A 3 -26.78 -38.35 -5.69
CA ASP A 3 -25.50 -37.70 -5.42
C ASP A 3 -25.70 -36.18 -5.35
N GLY A 4 -25.07 -35.55 -4.36
CA GLY A 4 -24.99 -34.11 -4.16
C GLY A 4 -23.63 -33.82 -3.55
N ASP A 5 -22.62 -34.01 -4.39
CA ASP A 5 -21.23 -33.62 -4.20
C ASP A 5 -21.14 -32.09 -4.28
N ASP A 6 -21.55 -31.41 -3.22
CA ASP A 6 -21.35 -29.96 -3.06
C ASP A 6 -20.00 -29.74 -2.36
N ASN A 7 -18.91 -30.05 -3.07
CA ASN A 7 -17.59 -29.53 -2.74
C ASN A 7 -17.56 -28.02 -3.08
N GLU A 8 -18.16 -27.19 -2.22
CA GLU A 8 -17.91 -25.74 -2.18
C GLU A 8 -16.76 -25.45 -1.20
N ASP A 9 -15.56 -25.95 -1.52
CA ASP A 9 -14.31 -25.61 -0.80
C ASP A 9 -13.63 -24.37 -1.43
N ASP A 10 -14.37 -23.27 -1.58
CA ASP A 10 -13.78 -21.94 -1.77
C ASP A 10 -14.09 -21.11 -0.50
N ASP A 11 -13.22 -21.27 0.50
CA ASP A 11 -13.24 -20.51 1.75
C ASP A 11 -12.93 -19.01 1.49
N ASP A 12 -13.96 -18.25 1.09
CA ASP A 12 -13.94 -16.79 0.87
C ASP A 12 -13.96 -15.98 2.19
N SER A 13 -13.51 -16.57 3.31
CA SER A 13 -13.59 -15.92 4.63
C SER A 13 -12.57 -14.80 4.85
N GLY A 14 -11.61 -14.63 3.93
CA GLY A 14 -10.57 -13.61 4.03
C GLY A 14 -9.65 -13.79 5.27
N PRO A 15 -8.74 -12.84 5.54
CA PRO A 15 -7.86 -12.92 6.69
C PRO A 15 -8.62 -12.78 8.02
N ILE A 16 -8.32 -13.67 8.97
CA ILE A 16 -8.91 -13.67 10.32
C ILE A 16 -8.17 -12.68 11.23
N TYR A 17 -8.88 -11.67 11.76
CA TYR A 17 -8.34 -10.71 12.72
C TYR A 17 -8.85 -10.96 14.14
N LYS A 18 -7.96 -10.84 15.14
CA LYS A 18 -8.33 -10.86 16.56
C LYS A 18 -8.69 -9.45 17.04
N PRO A 19 -9.49 -9.29 18.12
CA PRO A 19 -9.84 -7.96 18.62
C PRO A 19 -8.64 -7.06 18.98
N ASP A 20 -7.52 -7.64 19.40
CA ASP A 20 -6.28 -6.91 19.70
C ASP A 20 -5.47 -6.49 18.45
N HIS A 21 -5.84 -6.96 17.26
CA HIS A 21 -5.32 -6.47 15.99
C HIS A 21 -6.06 -5.21 15.48
N ILE A 22 -7.16 -4.81 16.13
CA ILE A 22 -8.03 -3.72 15.67
C ILE A 22 -7.84 -2.48 16.56
N CYS A 23 -7.51 -1.36 15.94
CA CYS A 23 -7.38 -0.07 16.60
C CYS A 23 -8.43 0.92 16.06
N LEU A 24 -9.21 1.53 16.95
CA LEU A 24 -10.16 2.58 16.60
C LEU A 24 -9.46 3.94 16.57
N THR A 25 -9.66 4.70 15.50
CA THR A 25 -9.09 6.04 15.32
C THR A 25 -10.17 7.06 14.94
N ASN A 26 -9.89 8.35 15.13
CA ASN A 26 -10.76 9.42 14.65
C ASN A 26 -10.63 9.59 13.12
N GLY A 27 -11.18 8.63 12.38
CA GLY A 27 -11.07 8.54 10.92
C GLY A 27 -9.75 7.93 10.44
N ALA A 28 -9.70 7.63 9.14
CA ALA A 28 -8.56 6.99 8.49
C ALA A 28 -7.29 7.86 8.51
N VAL A 29 -7.45 9.18 8.46
CA VAL A 29 -6.34 10.15 8.57
C VAL A 29 -5.54 9.92 9.86
N GLY A 30 -6.21 9.74 11.00
CA GLY A 30 -5.54 9.44 12.26
C GLY A 30 -4.81 8.09 12.26
N ALA A 31 -5.36 7.08 11.58
CA ALA A 31 -4.70 5.78 11.45
C ALA A 31 -3.44 5.84 10.58
N ILE A 32 -3.48 6.59 9.47
CA ILE A 32 -2.33 6.82 8.60
C ILE A 32 -1.22 7.54 9.37
N TYR A 33 -1.53 8.66 10.02
CA TYR A 33 -0.56 9.42 10.81
C TYR A 33 0.08 8.56 11.90
N ASN A 34 -0.73 7.84 12.69
CA ASN A 34 -0.21 6.98 13.76
C ASN A 34 0.72 5.90 13.22
N THR A 35 0.33 5.23 12.12
CA THR A 35 1.17 4.22 11.47
C THR A 35 2.50 4.81 11.01
N LEU A 36 2.49 5.95 10.32
CA LEU A 36 3.71 6.61 9.87
C LEU A 36 4.59 7.06 11.05
N SER A 37 3.99 7.54 12.13
CA SER A 37 4.74 8.01 13.32
C SER A 37 5.51 6.91 14.03
N ILE A 38 5.08 5.65 13.89
CA ILE A 38 5.75 4.48 14.46
C ILE A 38 6.89 3.99 13.54
N GLN A 39 6.79 4.24 12.23
CA GLN A 39 7.74 3.76 11.23
C GLN A 39 8.87 4.76 10.92
N ILE A 40 8.64 6.06 11.15
CA ILE A 40 9.58 7.13 10.84
C ILE A 40 10.29 7.57 12.13
N GLU A 41 11.59 7.35 12.19
CA GLU A 41 12.44 7.76 13.31
C GLU A 41 13.30 8.98 12.95
N ASN A 42 13.71 9.11 11.69
CA ASN A 42 14.57 10.19 11.22
C ASN A 42 14.45 10.43 9.71
N LYS A 43 15.17 11.45 9.21
CA LYS A 43 15.14 11.87 7.81
C LYS A 43 15.58 10.82 6.80
N ASN A 44 16.31 9.79 7.22
CA ASN A 44 16.73 8.72 6.32
C ASN A 44 15.61 7.69 6.12
N ASP A 45 14.54 7.70 6.92
CA ASP A 45 13.40 6.83 6.71
C ASP A 45 12.56 7.35 5.53
N ILE A 46 12.48 6.51 4.51
CA ILE A 46 11.85 6.84 3.23
C ILE A 46 10.47 6.21 3.16
N VAL A 47 9.48 7.05 2.86
CA VAL A 47 8.11 6.65 2.53
C VAL A 47 7.90 6.83 1.04
N VAL A 48 7.38 5.80 0.38
CA VAL A 48 7.07 5.82 -1.05
C VAL A 48 5.58 5.58 -1.31
N ALA A 49 5.05 6.21 -2.35
CA ALA A 49 3.68 5.99 -2.84
C ALA A 49 3.62 6.22 -4.36
N PRO A 50 2.72 5.53 -5.09
CA PRO A 50 2.42 5.84 -6.49
C PRO A 50 2.02 7.31 -6.67
N LEU A 51 2.44 7.97 -7.76
CA LEU A 51 1.86 9.26 -8.16
C LEU A 51 1.04 9.14 -9.45
N PRO A 52 -0.09 9.88 -9.54
CA PRO A 52 -0.68 10.78 -8.53
C PRO A 52 -1.28 10.06 -7.32
N SER A 53 -1.11 10.60 -6.12
CA SER A 53 -1.72 10.10 -4.87
C SER A 53 -2.36 11.21 -4.04
N TYR A 54 -3.10 10.81 -3.01
CA TYR A 54 -3.57 11.68 -1.94
C TYR A 54 -2.39 12.41 -1.27
N GLY A 55 -2.42 13.74 -1.25
CA GLY A 55 -1.29 14.57 -0.81
C GLY A 55 -0.96 14.51 0.68
N LEU A 56 -1.83 13.92 1.50
CA LEU A 56 -1.60 13.75 2.93
C LEU A 56 -0.35 12.90 3.21
N TYR A 57 -0.08 11.87 2.40
CA TYR A 57 1.08 10.99 2.62
C TYR A 57 2.40 11.75 2.67
N ALA A 58 2.62 12.67 1.73
CA ALA A 58 3.80 13.51 1.70
C ALA A 58 3.82 14.52 2.87
N SER A 59 2.65 15.04 3.23
CA SER A 59 2.51 16.02 4.32
C SER A 59 2.84 15.40 5.69
N ASP A 60 2.27 14.24 5.99
CA ASP A 60 2.50 13.51 7.24
C ASP A 60 3.95 13.01 7.33
N THR A 61 4.50 12.48 6.24
CA THR A 61 5.91 12.06 6.19
C THR A 61 6.86 13.21 6.53
N SER A 62 6.61 14.39 5.93
CA SER A 62 7.41 15.60 6.17
C SER A 62 7.26 16.10 7.62
N LEU A 63 6.04 16.09 8.16
CA LEU A 63 5.74 16.49 9.53
C LEU A 63 6.48 15.61 10.55
N LEU A 64 6.64 14.32 10.24
CA LEU A 64 7.36 13.34 11.05
C LEU A 64 8.88 13.33 10.81
N ASN A 65 9.42 14.31 10.06
CA ASN A 65 10.84 14.43 9.71
C ASN A 65 11.39 13.24 8.92
N GLY A 66 10.53 12.55 8.15
CA GLY A 66 10.91 11.53 7.17
C GLY A 66 11.05 12.09 5.75
N THR A 67 11.47 11.25 4.80
CA THR A 67 11.62 11.63 3.39
C THR A 67 10.55 10.95 2.53
N PHE A 68 9.66 11.74 1.91
CA PHE A 68 8.71 11.22 0.93
C PHE A 68 9.35 11.17 -0.47
N ILE A 69 9.33 9.99 -1.11
CA ILE A 69 9.81 9.82 -2.48
C ILE A 69 8.68 9.29 -3.37
N PRO A 70 8.28 10.02 -4.40
CA PRO A 70 7.20 9.59 -5.27
C PRO A 70 7.64 8.45 -6.21
N LEU A 71 6.80 7.42 -6.32
CA LEU A 71 6.94 6.41 -7.37
C LEU A 71 6.26 6.91 -8.64
N LYS A 72 7.05 7.16 -9.68
CA LYS A 72 6.51 7.49 -11.01
C LYS A 72 5.98 6.21 -11.65
N CYS A 73 4.68 6.01 -11.55
CA CYS A 73 4.00 4.79 -12.01
C CYS A 73 3.27 5.07 -13.32
N GLY A 74 3.48 4.20 -14.32
CA GLY A 74 2.75 4.23 -15.58
C GLY A 74 2.65 5.62 -16.25
N THR A 75 1.54 5.83 -16.92
CA THR A 75 1.17 7.07 -17.63
C THR A 75 -0.33 7.32 -17.46
N ALA A 76 -0.83 8.48 -17.89
CA ALA A 76 -2.28 8.72 -17.89
C ALA A 76 -3.07 7.66 -18.71
N TYR A 77 -2.47 7.08 -19.75
CA TYR A 77 -3.14 6.09 -20.62
C TYR A 77 -3.47 4.78 -19.88
N ASN A 78 -2.60 4.32 -18.99
CA ASN A 78 -2.84 3.12 -18.17
C ASN A 78 -3.27 3.47 -16.73
N GLY A 79 -3.80 4.68 -16.52
CA GLY A 79 -4.28 5.12 -15.21
C GLY A 79 -3.18 5.23 -14.14
N PHE A 80 -1.93 5.43 -14.51
CA PHE A 80 -0.80 5.47 -13.57
C PHE A 80 -0.63 4.18 -12.76
N ALA A 81 -0.95 3.03 -13.37
CA ALA A 81 -0.85 1.73 -12.71
C ALA A 81 0.57 1.46 -12.18
N LEU A 82 0.65 1.03 -10.92
CA LEU A 82 1.88 0.59 -10.26
C LEU A 82 2.26 -0.80 -10.77
N SER A 83 3.54 -1.00 -11.06
CA SER A 83 4.08 -2.32 -11.39
C SER A 83 5.09 -2.78 -10.33
N PRO A 84 5.32 -4.11 -10.16
CA PRO A 84 6.37 -4.62 -9.28
C PRO A 84 7.76 -4.01 -9.56
N LYS A 85 8.07 -3.77 -10.84
CA LYS A 85 9.33 -3.15 -11.28
C LYS A 85 9.54 -1.73 -10.74
N ASP A 86 8.45 -0.99 -10.50
CA ASP A 86 8.56 0.37 -9.96
C ASP A 86 8.95 0.35 -8.48
N ILE A 87 8.48 -0.67 -7.74
CA ILE A 87 8.89 -0.92 -6.35
C ILE A 87 10.33 -1.41 -6.31
N GLN A 88 10.68 -2.39 -7.16
CA GLN A 88 12.05 -2.91 -7.22
C GLN A 88 13.06 -1.78 -7.49
N ARG A 89 12.75 -0.88 -8.43
CA ARG A 89 13.61 0.28 -8.71
C ARG A 89 13.79 1.19 -7.49
N ALA A 90 12.74 1.39 -6.71
CA ALA A 90 12.82 2.18 -5.49
C ALA A 90 13.67 1.49 -4.43
N PHE A 91 13.51 0.17 -4.28
CA PHE A 91 14.33 -0.64 -3.39
C PHE A 91 15.81 -0.67 -3.82
N ASP A 92 16.11 -0.86 -5.10
CA ASP A 92 17.47 -0.81 -5.63
C ASP A 92 18.15 0.55 -5.37
N THR A 93 17.37 1.64 -5.39
CA THR A 93 17.88 3.00 -5.22
C THR A 93 18.07 3.37 -3.75
N HIS A 94 17.16 2.94 -2.87
CA HIS A 94 17.08 3.42 -1.49
C HIS A 94 17.43 2.36 -0.44
N GLY A 95 17.36 1.08 -0.80
CA GLY A 95 17.70 -0.07 0.02
C GLY A 95 17.03 -0.03 1.39
N ALA A 96 17.83 -0.27 2.43
CA ALA A 96 17.38 -0.33 3.82
C ALA A 96 16.73 0.96 4.37
N ASN A 97 16.88 2.10 3.67
CA ASN A 97 16.24 3.34 4.05
C ASN A 97 14.75 3.37 3.65
N LEU A 98 14.30 2.53 2.72
CA LEU A 98 12.88 2.43 2.34
C LEU A 98 12.10 1.71 3.45
N ARG A 99 11.26 2.44 4.17
CA ARG A 99 10.53 1.95 5.35
C ARG A 99 9.07 1.62 5.08
N VAL A 100 8.40 2.44 4.28
CA VAL A 100 6.95 2.32 4.06
C VAL A 100 6.63 2.47 2.58
N LEU A 101 5.89 1.52 2.04
CA LEU A 101 5.18 1.64 0.78
C LEU A 101 3.69 1.82 1.07
N ILE A 102 3.12 2.91 0.57
CA ILE A 102 1.68 3.19 0.70
C ILE A 102 0.97 2.74 -0.56
N LEU A 103 0.01 1.83 -0.39
CA LEU A 103 -0.88 1.34 -1.43
C LEU A 103 -2.32 1.78 -1.12
N CYS A 104 -2.94 2.51 -2.05
CA CYS A 104 -4.30 3.01 -1.92
C CYS A 104 -5.09 2.53 -3.12
N TYR A 105 -6.06 1.64 -2.91
CA TYR A 105 -6.88 1.07 -3.97
C TYR A 105 -8.36 1.00 -3.56
N PRO A 106 -9.29 1.54 -4.37
CA PRO A 106 -9.05 2.37 -5.56
C PRO A 106 -8.23 3.63 -5.24
N ASN A 107 -7.27 3.98 -6.09
CA ASN A 107 -6.33 5.06 -5.82
C ASN A 107 -7.02 6.42 -5.86
N ASN A 108 -6.81 7.24 -4.82
CA ASN A 108 -7.15 8.66 -4.87
C ASN A 108 -5.92 9.43 -5.38
N PRO A 109 -5.99 10.20 -6.49
CA PRO A 109 -7.19 10.71 -7.16
C PRO A 109 -7.60 9.98 -8.45
N THR A 110 -6.87 8.95 -8.88
CA THR A 110 -7.00 8.41 -10.25
C THR A 110 -8.14 7.40 -10.43
N GLY A 111 -8.67 6.84 -9.34
CA GLY A 111 -9.64 5.75 -9.33
C GLY A 111 -9.06 4.38 -9.74
N THR A 112 -7.76 4.30 -10.02
CA THR A 112 -7.10 3.10 -10.52
C THR A 112 -7.11 1.99 -9.48
N CYS A 113 -7.44 0.76 -9.89
CA CYS A 113 -7.33 -0.44 -9.06
C CYS A 113 -6.07 -1.22 -9.45
N LEU A 114 -5.50 -1.95 -8.49
CA LEU A 114 -4.41 -2.87 -8.72
C LEU A 114 -4.94 -4.15 -9.35
N SER A 115 -4.28 -4.66 -10.39
CA SER A 115 -4.64 -5.98 -10.94
C SER A 115 -4.21 -7.06 -9.95
N GLN A 116 -4.92 -8.19 -9.93
CA GLN A 116 -4.54 -9.32 -9.06
C GLN A 116 -3.13 -9.83 -9.38
N GLN A 117 -2.76 -9.84 -10.67
CA GLN A 117 -1.42 -10.23 -11.11
C GLN A 117 -0.35 -9.28 -10.56
N ASP A 118 -0.56 -7.97 -10.63
CA ASP A 118 0.37 -7.00 -10.09
C ASP A 118 0.41 -7.06 -8.56
N ALA A 119 -0.73 -7.24 -7.89
CA ALA A 119 -0.79 -7.42 -6.45
C ALA A 119 0.04 -8.61 -5.98
N GLN A 120 -0.09 -9.76 -6.66
CA GLN A 120 0.71 -10.95 -6.35
C GLN A 120 2.20 -10.68 -6.61
N GLY A 121 2.54 -10.07 -7.74
CA GLY A 121 3.93 -9.73 -8.07
C GLY A 121 4.56 -8.71 -7.11
N ILE A 122 3.77 -7.91 -6.41
CA ILE A 122 4.26 -6.99 -5.36
C ILE A 122 4.51 -7.72 -4.04
N VAL A 123 3.72 -8.76 -3.73
CA VAL A 123 3.86 -9.53 -2.48
C VAL A 123 5.00 -10.54 -2.56
N ASP A 124 5.30 -11.07 -3.76
CA ASP A 124 6.33 -12.10 -3.97
C ASP A 124 7.77 -11.55 -4.05
N GLU A 125 7.94 -10.23 -4.17
CA GLU A 125 9.24 -9.52 -4.15
C GLU A 125 9.65 -9.13 -2.71
#